data_AF-A0A5D2ELU6-F1
#
_entry.id   AF-A0A5D2ELU6-F1
#
_cell.length_a   1.000
_cell.length_b   1.000
_cell.length_c   1.000
_cell.angle_alpha   90.00
_cell.angle_beta   90.00
_cell.angle_gamma   90.00
#
_symmetry.space_group_name_H-M   'P 1'
#
loop_
_entity.id
_entity.type
_entity.pdbx_description
1 polymer ?
#
loop_
_entity_poly.entity_id
_entity_poly.type
_entity_poly.pdbx_seq_one_letter_code
_entity_poly.pdbx_strand_id
1 'polypeptide(L)'
;MACNSSTCNSSGCYKGYEEEEQPKPNTKAAVNGGNSCQNLCVKCKVNEPVCCGIGGENSRFCKDCFKNNLYGKFKQAVTYNAMITPPDKVLVAFSGGPSSRVVLQFVHEMQYKAQKNYDANKDKSLPVFGVGVAFIDESSTHSFTSLHIEKAIEDIRLIVSNLAPPSKELFVVPIESIFSSDGIDGKERLKELLDAVSDVTGKEDLLIRLRILLLQKIASENGYTRIVLGTCTSRIACHVISATVKGQGYSLSADIQYVDSRWEIPVVLPLRDCPAQELNTLCSLDGSLKIVELLNGPCSGINGLVSSFVKVLQELILHRKGNSVSSCWTFKRRKSFSRVHNSKNSWEAHSISLQQGSGNP
;
A
#
# COMPACT_ATOMS: atom_id res chain seq x y z
N MET A 1 -30.49 -4.42 -45.56
CA MET A 1 -31.94 -4.72 -45.59
C MET A 1 -32.47 -4.47 -44.18
N ALA A 2 -33.24 -3.44 -43.83
CA ALA A 2 -34.29 -2.68 -44.54
C ALA A 2 -35.51 -3.56 -44.86
N CYS A 3 -36.79 -3.18 -44.63
CA CYS A 3 -37.45 -2.05 -43.91
C CYS A 3 -38.79 -2.61 -43.34
N ASN A 4 -39.38 -2.18 -42.22
CA ASN A 4 -40.04 -0.91 -41.84
C ASN A 4 -41.38 -0.57 -42.57
N SER A 5 -42.34 -0.08 -41.78
CA SER A 5 -43.55 0.73 -42.07
C SER A 5 -44.70 0.24 -42.99
N SER A 6 -45.87 -0.02 -42.40
CA SER A 6 -47.24 0.45 -42.78
C SER A 6 -48.29 -0.09 -41.76
N THR A 7 -49.38 0.58 -41.34
CA THR A 7 -49.92 1.93 -41.65
C THR A 7 -50.69 2.53 -40.44
N CYS A 8 -51.18 3.76 -40.60
CA CYS A 8 -51.95 4.62 -39.67
C CYS A 8 -53.46 4.23 -39.56
N ASN A 9 -54.40 4.86 -38.83
CA ASN A 9 -54.45 6.03 -37.89
C ASN A 9 -55.84 6.06 -37.18
N SER A 10 -55.98 6.50 -35.90
CA SER A 10 -57.16 7.27 -35.42
C SER A 10 -57.15 7.69 -33.92
N SER A 11 -57.31 9.01 -33.69
CA SER A 11 -58.01 9.73 -32.59
C SER A 11 -58.26 9.13 -31.18
N GLY A 12 -57.97 9.93 -30.14
CA GLY A 12 -58.69 9.89 -28.83
C GLY A 12 -57.90 10.47 -27.64
N CYS A 13 -58.47 11.44 -26.89
CA CYS A 13 -57.85 12.04 -25.70
C CYS A 13 -58.85 12.31 -24.53
N TYR A 14 -58.34 12.20 -23.29
CA TYR A 14 -58.79 12.82 -22.02
C TYR A 14 -59.96 12.26 -21.15
N LYS A 15 -59.68 12.24 -19.81
CA LYS A 15 -60.53 12.38 -18.58
C LYS A 15 -61.17 11.14 -17.87
N GLY A 16 -61.37 11.30 -16.53
CA GLY A 16 -61.87 10.34 -15.50
C GLY A 16 -60.73 9.84 -14.58
N TYR A 17 -60.64 9.97 -13.24
CA TYR A 17 -61.60 10.06 -12.09
C TYR A 17 -62.43 8.79 -11.84
N GLU A 18 -62.89 8.40 -10.63
CA GLU A 18 -62.78 8.89 -9.22
C GLU A 18 -62.23 7.76 -8.28
N GLU A 19 -61.80 7.86 -6.99
CA GLU A 19 -61.57 8.93 -5.98
C GLU A 19 -62.45 8.95 -4.67
N GLU A 20 -62.40 7.89 -3.82
CA GLU A 20 -63.10 7.73 -2.50
C GLU A 20 -62.20 7.04 -1.42
N GLU A 21 -62.33 7.23 -0.09
CA GLU A 21 -62.83 8.38 0.69
C GLU A 21 -62.22 8.51 2.13
N GLN A 22 -62.54 9.64 2.76
CA GLN A 22 -62.19 10.30 4.05
C GLN A 22 -62.13 9.50 5.39
N PRO A 23 -61.64 10.04 6.56
CA PRO A 23 -61.78 11.43 7.04
C PRO A 23 -60.64 12.12 7.86
N LYS A 24 -60.90 13.37 8.28
CA LYS A 24 -60.09 14.21 9.23
C LYS A 24 -60.90 14.47 10.51
N PRO A 25 -60.28 14.92 11.64
CA PRO A 25 -60.31 16.38 11.93
C PRO A 25 -59.14 16.97 12.77
N ASN A 26 -59.09 18.32 12.79
CA ASN A 26 -58.60 19.23 13.85
C ASN A 26 -57.12 19.28 14.32
N THR A 27 -56.44 20.32 13.82
CA THR A 27 -55.64 21.36 14.51
C THR A 27 -55.08 21.20 15.95
N LYS A 28 -53.80 21.63 16.07
CA LYS A 28 -53.08 22.12 17.28
C LYS A 28 -52.60 21.12 18.34
N ALA A 29 -51.41 20.57 18.11
CA ALA A 29 -50.35 20.46 19.14
C ALA A 29 -48.97 20.58 18.45
N ALA A 30 -48.07 21.43 18.97
CA ALA A 30 -46.77 21.72 18.35
C ALA A 30 -45.61 21.15 19.18
N VAL A 31 -45.29 19.87 19.01
CA VAL A 31 -44.16 19.20 19.67
C VAL A 31 -43.54 18.14 18.73
N ASN A 32 -42.21 18.06 18.74
CA ASN A 32 -41.34 17.05 18.10
C ASN A 32 -41.23 17.00 16.56
N GLY A 33 -39.99 16.82 16.11
CA GLY A 33 -39.59 16.76 14.69
C GLY A 33 -38.11 17.07 14.44
N GLY A 34 -37.22 16.83 15.42
CA GLY A 34 -35.82 17.26 15.36
C GLY A 34 -35.02 16.55 14.25
N ASN A 35 -34.36 17.33 13.40
CA ASN A 35 -33.69 16.85 12.19
C ASN A 35 -32.27 16.25 12.47
N SER A 36 -32.20 15.32 13.43
CA SER A 36 -30.95 14.82 14.04
C SER A 36 -30.10 13.91 13.15
N CYS A 37 -30.67 13.35 12.08
CA CYS A 37 -30.02 12.32 11.25
C CYS A 37 -28.83 12.81 10.40
N GLN A 38 -28.47 14.09 10.44
CA GLN A 38 -27.33 14.61 9.66
C GLN A 38 -25.96 14.37 10.34
N ASN A 39 -25.92 14.17 11.66
CA ASN A 39 -24.68 14.16 12.45
C ASN A 39 -24.18 12.74 12.81
N LEU A 40 -24.58 11.71 12.06
CA LEU A 40 -24.22 10.31 12.35
C LEU A 40 -23.44 9.67 11.19
N CYS A 41 -22.59 8.70 11.53
CA CYS A 41 -21.79 7.93 10.57
C CYS A 41 -22.68 7.17 9.57
N VAL A 42 -22.45 7.37 8.27
CA VAL A 42 -23.28 6.78 7.19
C VAL A 42 -23.33 5.24 7.25
N LYS A 43 -22.26 4.60 7.74
CA LYS A 43 -22.13 3.13 7.74
C LYS A 43 -22.70 2.45 8.99
N CYS A 44 -22.50 3.00 10.19
CA CYS A 44 -23.03 2.39 11.43
C CYS A 44 -24.28 3.08 11.99
N LYS A 45 -24.57 4.33 11.60
CA LYS A 45 -25.72 5.14 12.06
C LYS A 45 -25.82 5.33 13.59
N VAL A 46 -24.73 5.12 14.33
CA VAL A 46 -24.67 5.23 15.80
C VAL A 46 -23.60 6.21 16.26
N ASN A 47 -22.35 6.03 15.80
CA ASN A 47 -21.25 6.91 16.19
C ASN A 47 -21.24 8.17 15.30
N GLU A 48 -20.78 9.29 15.85
CA GLU A 48 -20.60 10.54 15.09
C GLU A 48 -19.53 10.38 13.97
N PRO A 49 -19.68 11.06 12.82
CA PRO A 49 -18.68 11.07 11.77
C PRO A 49 -17.48 11.92 12.20
N VAL A 50 -16.29 11.53 11.78
CA VAL A 50 -15.10 12.37 12.00
C VAL A 50 -15.00 13.42 10.89
N CYS A 51 -14.95 14.69 11.27
CA CYS A 51 -14.68 15.81 10.35
C CYS A 51 -13.20 15.84 9.92
N CYS A 52 -12.77 14.84 9.14
CA CYS A 52 -11.37 14.58 8.77
C CYS A 52 -10.71 15.65 7.86
N GLY A 53 -11.45 16.64 7.35
CA GLY A 53 -10.99 17.51 6.26
C GLY A 53 -10.78 16.81 4.91
N ILE A 54 -10.96 15.48 4.84
CA ILE A 54 -10.87 14.70 3.59
C ILE A 54 -12.14 14.93 2.76
N GLY A 55 -12.02 15.72 1.69
CA GLY A 55 -13.09 15.88 0.70
C GLY A 55 -13.34 14.58 -0.07
N GLY A 56 -14.56 14.06 -0.01
CA GLY A 56 -14.98 12.85 -0.73
C GLY A 56 -15.97 11.98 0.04
N GLU A 57 -16.24 10.78 -0.47
CA GLU A 57 -17.22 9.82 0.08
C GLU A 57 -16.91 9.38 1.53
N ASN A 58 -15.64 9.42 1.93
CA ASN A 58 -15.17 9.02 3.27
C ASN A 58 -15.44 10.08 4.35
N SER A 59 -15.93 11.27 3.99
CA SER A 59 -16.15 12.43 4.88
C SER A 59 -17.20 12.24 5.99
N ARG A 60 -17.98 11.15 5.98
CA ARG A 60 -19.05 10.88 6.95
C ARG A 60 -18.94 9.50 7.63
N PHE A 61 -17.71 9.04 7.88
CA PHE A 61 -17.47 7.83 8.68
C PHE A 61 -16.94 8.16 10.08
N CYS A 62 -17.40 7.42 11.08
CA CYS A 62 -16.72 7.34 12.38
C CYS A 62 -15.36 6.63 12.24
N LYS A 63 -14.48 6.81 13.23
CA LYS A 63 -13.15 6.19 13.32
C LYS A 63 -13.14 4.71 12.92
N ASP A 64 -14.04 3.92 13.49
CA ASP A 64 -14.07 2.46 13.28
C ASP A 64 -14.56 2.10 11.89
N CYS A 65 -15.53 2.82 11.34
CA CYS A 65 -16.01 2.60 9.98
C CYS A 65 -14.97 3.00 8.93
N PHE A 66 -14.19 4.05 9.20
CA PHE A 66 -13.05 4.49 8.39
C PHE A 66 -11.90 3.46 8.43
N LYS A 67 -11.49 3.04 9.63
CA LYS A 67 -10.49 1.95 9.81
C LYS A 67 -10.91 0.66 9.11
N ASN A 68 -12.17 0.25 9.23
CA ASN A 68 -12.70 -0.93 8.54
C ASN A 68 -12.83 -0.76 7.01
N ASN A 69 -12.98 0.46 6.50
CA ASN A 69 -12.90 0.73 5.05
C ASN A 69 -11.47 0.48 4.54
N LEU A 70 -10.48 1.08 5.20
CA LEU A 70 -9.06 0.94 4.86
C LEU A 70 -8.54 -0.50 5.01
N TYR A 71 -8.90 -1.18 6.10
CA TYR A 71 -8.62 -2.61 6.28
C TYR A 71 -9.31 -3.47 5.21
N GLY A 72 -10.49 -3.05 4.72
CA GLY A 72 -11.17 -3.65 3.58
C GLY A 72 -10.35 -3.55 2.29
N LYS A 73 -9.88 -2.34 1.93
CA LYS A 73 -8.98 -2.12 0.78
C LYS A 73 -7.72 -3.00 0.88
N PHE A 74 -7.03 -2.96 2.02
CA PHE A 74 -5.84 -3.77 2.31
C PHE A 74 -6.12 -5.27 2.14
N LYS A 75 -7.16 -5.81 2.79
CA LYS A 75 -7.49 -7.24 2.72
C LYS A 75 -7.81 -7.65 1.29
N GLN A 76 -8.57 -6.84 0.56
CA GLN A 76 -8.89 -7.11 -0.85
C GLN A 76 -7.62 -7.15 -1.72
N ALA A 77 -6.71 -6.19 -1.55
CA ALA A 77 -5.43 -6.17 -2.28
C ALA A 77 -4.56 -7.40 -1.96
N VAL A 78 -4.47 -7.79 -0.68
CA VAL A 78 -3.72 -8.97 -0.22
C VAL A 78 -4.29 -10.27 -0.79
N THR A 79 -5.61 -10.48 -0.68
CA THR A 79 -6.26 -11.72 -1.15
C THR A 79 -6.30 -11.80 -2.67
N TYR A 80 -6.64 -10.72 -3.39
CA TYR A 80 -6.79 -10.74 -4.85
C TYR A 80 -5.45 -10.96 -5.59
N ASN A 81 -4.35 -10.47 -5.02
CA ASN A 81 -3.01 -10.61 -5.61
C ASN A 81 -2.15 -11.69 -4.92
N ALA A 82 -2.74 -12.53 -4.06
CA ALA A 82 -2.05 -13.58 -3.30
C ALA A 82 -0.75 -13.11 -2.58
N MET A 83 -0.75 -11.89 -2.03
CA MET A 83 0.45 -11.26 -1.43
C MET A 83 0.95 -11.99 -0.18
N ILE A 84 0.03 -12.54 0.60
CA ILE A 84 0.28 -13.28 1.85
C ILE A 84 -0.66 -14.49 1.82
N THR A 85 -0.09 -15.67 2.00
CA THR A 85 -0.80 -16.97 2.02
C THR A 85 -0.52 -17.69 3.35
N PRO A 86 -1.35 -18.68 3.74
CA PRO A 86 -1.20 -19.39 5.02
C PRO A 86 0.19 -19.95 5.34
N PRO A 87 0.96 -20.54 4.41
CA PRO A 87 2.31 -21.04 4.70
C PRO A 87 3.42 -19.98 4.66
N ASP A 88 3.13 -18.71 4.35
CA ASP A 88 4.18 -17.68 4.25
C ASP A 88 4.74 -17.29 5.64
N LYS A 89 6.05 -16.99 5.70
CA LYS A 89 6.65 -16.22 6.81
C LYS A 89 6.92 -14.81 6.29
N VAL A 90 6.26 -13.79 6.83
CA VAL A 90 6.19 -12.43 6.28
C VAL A 90 7.07 -11.46 7.08
N LEU A 91 8.00 -10.77 6.41
CA LEU A 91 8.81 -9.70 7.01
C LEU A 91 8.18 -8.34 6.70
N VAL A 92 7.75 -7.59 7.72
CA VAL A 92 7.21 -6.24 7.55
C VAL A 92 8.34 -5.22 7.69
N ALA A 93 8.61 -4.48 6.61
CA ALA A 93 9.54 -3.35 6.66
C ALA A 93 8.90 -2.18 7.40
N PHE A 94 9.48 -1.80 8.54
CA PHE A 94 9.03 -0.71 9.39
C PHE A 94 10.01 0.46 9.32
N SER A 95 9.48 1.68 9.25
CA SER A 95 10.29 2.90 9.04
C SER A 95 9.82 4.06 9.91
N GLY A 96 9.13 3.77 11.03
CA GLY A 96 8.53 4.76 11.94
C GLY A 96 7.28 5.47 11.44
N GLY A 97 7.23 5.80 10.13
CA GLY A 97 6.18 6.60 9.51
C GLY A 97 4.77 5.97 9.48
N PRO A 98 3.73 6.77 9.20
CA PRO A 98 2.33 6.35 9.27
C PRO A 98 2.00 5.16 8.37
N SER A 99 2.50 5.13 7.13
CA SER A 99 2.20 4.05 6.20
C SER A 99 2.79 2.69 6.63
N SER A 100 3.98 2.67 7.24
CA SER A 100 4.54 1.45 7.84
C SER A 100 3.83 1.08 9.15
N ARG A 101 3.43 2.04 9.99
CA ARG A 101 2.64 1.79 11.21
C ARG A 101 1.26 1.19 10.92
N VAL A 102 0.58 1.65 9.87
CA VAL A 102 -0.70 1.10 9.42
C VAL A 102 -0.54 -0.28 8.78
N VAL A 103 0.49 -0.53 7.95
CA VAL A 103 0.67 -1.86 7.35
C VAL A 103 1.00 -2.91 8.42
N LEU A 104 1.83 -2.56 9.41
CA LEU A 104 2.10 -3.43 10.56
C LEU A 104 0.83 -3.73 11.37
N GLN A 105 -0.02 -2.72 11.60
CA GLN A 105 -1.32 -2.90 12.26
C GLN A 105 -2.22 -3.86 11.49
N PHE A 106 -2.36 -3.68 10.16
CA PHE A 106 -3.28 -4.47 9.35
C PHE A 106 -2.77 -5.90 9.12
N VAL A 107 -1.45 -6.11 8.99
CA VAL A 107 -0.84 -7.45 8.98
C VAL A 107 -1.08 -8.16 10.33
N HIS A 108 -0.87 -7.48 11.46
CA HIS A 108 -1.18 -8.05 12.78
C HIS A 108 -2.67 -8.38 12.94
N GLU A 109 -3.58 -7.47 12.60
CA GLU A 109 -5.01 -7.72 12.70
C GLU A 109 -5.49 -8.85 11.79
N MET A 110 -4.84 -9.07 10.64
CA MET A 110 -5.08 -10.23 9.77
C MET A 110 -4.54 -11.53 10.39
N GLN A 111 -3.34 -11.49 10.97
CA GLN A 111 -2.71 -12.63 11.65
C GLN A 111 -3.50 -13.07 12.88
N TYR A 112 -3.94 -12.12 13.72
CA TYR A 112 -4.76 -12.38 14.90
C TYR A 112 -6.12 -13.01 14.54
N LYS A 113 -6.75 -12.54 13.45
CA LYS A 113 -7.99 -13.13 12.92
C LYS A 113 -7.75 -14.54 12.34
N ALA A 114 -6.59 -14.81 11.74
CA ALA A 114 -6.20 -16.16 11.31
C ALA A 114 -5.97 -17.10 12.51
N GLN A 115 -5.23 -16.65 13.54
CA GLN A 115 -5.00 -17.42 14.77
C GLN A 115 -6.30 -17.78 15.46
N LYS A 116 -7.20 -16.82 15.68
CA LYS A 116 -8.51 -17.08 16.31
C LYS A 116 -9.36 -18.09 15.52
N ASN A 117 -9.25 -18.10 14.19
CA ASN A 117 -9.94 -19.09 13.35
C ASN A 117 -9.27 -20.48 13.41
N TYR A 118 -7.94 -20.53 13.57
CA TYR A 118 -7.17 -21.76 13.74
C TYR A 118 -7.48 -22.44 15.08
N ASP A 119 -7.43 -21.67 16.18
CA ASP A 119 -7.70 -22.17 17.53
C ASP A 119 -9.14 -22.74 17.66
N ALA A 120 -10.08 -22.17 16.90
CA ALA A 120 -11.48 -22.58 16.88
C ALA A 120 -11.82 -23.76 15.94
N ASN A 121 -10.93 -24.16 15.02
CA ASN A 121 -11.23 -25.16 13.98
C ASN A 121 -9.98 -25.93 13.49
N LYS A 122 -9.15 -26.40 14.44
CA LYS A 122 -7.82 -27.00 14.18
C LYS A 122 -7.76 -28.01 13.03
N ASP A 123 -8.78 -28.86 12.88
CA ASP A 123 -8.82 -29.93 11.86
C ASP A 123 -9.15 -29.44 10.43
N LYS A 124 -9.56 -28.18 10.27
CA LYS A 124 -10.04 -27.59 9.00
C LYS A 124 -9.45 -26.22 8.68
N SER A 125 -8.75 -25.60 9.62
CA SER A 125 -8.07 -24.32 9.45
C SER A 125 -6.74 -24.45 8.72
N LEU A 126 -6.49 -23.54 7.79
CA LEU A 126 -5.16 -23.38 7.18
C LEU A 126 -4.17 -22.81 8.24
N PRO A 127 -2.86 -23.13 8.15
CA PRO A 127 -1.86 -22.69 9.12
C PRO A 127 -1.78 -21.15 9.22
N VAL A 128 -1.32 -20.66 10.37
CA VAL A 128 -1.20 -19.22 10.63
C VAL A 128 0.15 -18.72 10.11
N PHE A 129 0.12 -17.77 9.18
CA PHE A 129 1.31 -17.20 8.59
C PHE A 129 2.20 -16.49 9.64
N GLY A 130 3.51 -16.65 9.50
CA GLY A 130 4.49 -16.03 10.38
C GLY A 130 4.62 -14.52 10.12
N VAL A 131 4.93 -13.73 11.14
CA VAL A 131 5.18 -12.29 10.99
C VAL A 131 6.42 -11.87 11.79
N GLY A 132 7.37 -11.23 11.11
CA GLY A 132 8.47 -10.48 11.71
C GLY A 132 8.43 -9.02 11.29
N VAL A 133 9.27 -8.21 11.93
CA VAL A 133 9.40 -6.78 11.67
C VAL A 133 10.88 -6.45 11.50
N ALA A 134 11.23 -5.78 10.40
CA ALA A 134 12.59 -5.26 10.19
C ALA A 134 12.55 -3.72 10.22
N PHE A 135 13.35 -3.14 11.10
CA PHE A 135 13.68 -1.72 11.10
C PHE A 135 15.17 -1.58 10.74
N ILE A 136 15.46 -0.77 9.72
CA ILE A 136 16.82 -0.43 9.33
C ILE A 136 17.19 0.88 10.01
N ASP A 137 18.29 0.87 10.77
CA ASP A 137 18.89 2.11 11.26
C ASP A 137 19.79 2.71 10.18
N GLU A 138 19.69 4.03 10.01
CA GLU A 138 20.40 4.82 9.01
C GLU A 138 21.21 5.96 9.66
N SER A 139 21.40 5.90 10.98
CA SER A 139 22.17 6.85 11.80
C SER A 139 23.59 7.14 11.26
N SER A 140 24.22 6.19 10.60
CA SER A 140 25.53 6.34 9.94
C SER A 140 25.51 7.27 8.72
N THR A 141 24.33 7.60 8.16
CA THR A 141 24.16 8.38 6.92
C THR A 141 23.48 9.73 7.13
N HIS A 142 22.88 9.97 8.30
CA HIS A 142 22.13 11.19 8.62
C HIS A 142 22.64 11.79 9.95
N SER A 143 22.85 13.10 9.98
CA SER A 143 23.39 13.84 11.14
C SER A 143 22.36 14.09 12.27
N PHE A 144 21.67 13.05 12.71
CA PHE A 144 20.79 13.07 13.87
C PHE A 144 21.55 12.82 15.18
N THR A 145 21.10 13.43 16.29
CA THR A 145 21.63 13.13 17.64
C THR A 145 21.28 11.71 18.05
N SER A 146 22.25 10.95 18.58
CA SER A 146 22.05 9.53 18.96
C SER A 146 20.85 9.31 19.89
N LEU A 147 20.66 10.19 20.88
CA LEU A 147 19.52 10.19 21.81
C LEU A 147 18.14 10.16 21.14
N HIS A 148 17.99 10.74 19.93
CA HIS A 148 16.73 10.66 19.19
C HIS A 148 16.53 9.30 18.51
N ILE A 149 17.61 8.68 18.04
CA ILE A 149 17.62 7.36 17.41
C ILE A 149 17.40 6.26 18.46
N GLU A 150 18.09 6.33 19.60
CA GLU A 150 17.93 5.41 20.74
C GLU A 150 16.48 5.38 21.22
N LYS A 151 15.90 6.56 21.54
CA LYS A 151 14.49 6.70 21.93
C LYS A 151 13.51 6.22 20.85
N ALA A 152 13.83 6.41 19.58
CA ALA A 152 13.01 5.91 18.47
C ALA A 152 13.07 4.37 18.38
N ILE A 153 14.24 3.76 18.59
CA ILE A 153 14.39 2.30 18.64
C ILE A 153 13.63 1.71 19.85
N GLU A 154 13.65 2.38 21.02
CA GLU A 154 12.81 2.02 22.18
C GLU A 154 11.32 2.09 21.85
N ASP A 155 10.86 3.20 21.25
CA ASP A 155 9.46 3.37 20.82
C ASP A 155 9.03 2.30 19.79
N ILE A 156 9.94 1.87 18.90
CA ILE A 156 9.69 0.79 17.94
C ILE A 156 9.59 -0.57 18.65
N ARG A 157 10.49 -0.86 19.59
CA ARG A 157 10.42 -2.08 20.42
C ARG A 157 9.10 -2.14 21.21
N LEU A 158 8.67 -1.01 21.77
CA LEU A 158 7.38 -0.87 22.47
C LEU A 158 6.18 -1.02 21.52
N ILE A 159 6.23 -0.46 20.30
CA ILE A 159 5.17 -0.65 19.29
C ILE A 159 5.05 -2.13 18.89
N VAL A 160 6.15 -2.87 18.76
CA VAL A 160 6.10 -4.29 18.35
C VAL A 160 5.70 -5.21 19.51
N SER A 161 6.14 -4.96 20.75
CA SER A 161 5.73 -5.76 21.92
C SER A 161 4.23 -5.62 22.23
N ASN A 162 3.67 -4.42 22.06
CA ASN A 162 2.24 -4.14 22.19
C ASN A 162 1.36 -4.82 21.11
N LEU A 163 1.93 -5.50 20.12
CA LEU A 163 1.21 -6.24 19.07
C LEU A 163 1.20 -7.77 19.32
N ALA A 164 1.40 -8.20 20.57
CA ALA A 164 1.23 -9.58 21.00
C ALA A 164 -0.14 -9.81 21.68
N PRO A 165 -0.74 -11.02 21.58
CA PRO A 165 -0.28 -12.20 20.83
C PRO A 165 -0.77 -12.22 19.35
N PRO A 166 -0.11 -12.97 18.47
CA PRO A 166 1.17 -13.65 18.67
C PRO A 166 2.33 -12.64 18.68
N SER A 167 3.41 -12.98 19.39
CA SER A 167 4.66 -12.20 19.38
C SER A 167 5.26 -12.12 17.96
N LYS A 168 6.09 -11.09 17.74
CA LYS A 168 6.75 -10.82 16.46
C LYS A 168 8.22 -10.60 16.70
N GLU A 169 9.04 -11.26 15.88
CA GLU A 169 10.49 -11.08 15.86
C GLU A 169 10.81 -9.68 15.32
N LEU A 170 11.70 -8.94 15.99
CA LEU A 170 12.06 -7.56 15.63
C LEU A 170 13.56 -7.47 15.38
N PHE A 171 13.91 -7.32 14.10
CA PHE A 171 15.26 -7.02 13.66
C PHE A 171 15.47 -5.51 13.64
N VAL A 172 16.45 -5.03 14.40
CA VAL A 172 16.97 -3.66 14.34
C VAL A 172 18.39 -3.77 13.80
N VAL A 173 18.61 -3.33 12.56
CA VAL A 173 19.82 -3.65 11.80
C VAL A 173 20.37 -2.38 11.14
N PRO A 174 21.64 -2.00 11.37
CA PRO A 174 22.21 -0.80 10.80
C PRO A 174 22.58 -1.00 9.32
N ILE A 175 22.41 0.04 8.51
CA ILE A 175 22.58 -0.01 7.04
C ILE A 175 24.00 -0.40 6.58
N GLU A 176 25.04 -0.10 7.36
CA GLU A 176 26.43 -0.52 7.13
C GLU A 176 26.64 -2.05 7.15
N SER A 177 25.74 -2.83 7.78
CA SER A 177 25.82 -4.31 7.85
C SER A 177 25.64 -5.03 6.50
N ILE A 178 25.43 -4.28 5.43
CA ILE A 178 25.48 -4.75 4.04
C ILE A 178 26.93 -5.12 3.65
N PHE A 179 27.93 -4.38 4.14
CA PHE A 179 29.32 -4.50 3.66
C PHE A 179 30.15 -5.52 4.44
N SER A 180 29.98 -5.56 5.77
CA SER A 180 30.73 -6.40 6.71
C SER A 180 29.88 -6.69 7.96
N SER A 181 30.15 -7.82 8.63
CA SER A 181 29.61 -8.09 9.97
C SER A 181 30.27 -7.23 11.04
N ASP A 182 31.52 -6.83 10.81
CA ASP A 182 32.31 -5.99 11.72
C ASP A 182 32.04 -4.50 11.44
N GLY A 183 31.27 -3.86 12.34
CA GLY A 183 30.63 -2.56 12.11
C GLY A 183 31.53 -1.31 12.08
N ILE A 184 32.85 -1.45 11.98
CA ILE A 184 33.79 -0.34 11.78
C ILE A 184 34.07 -0.16 10.28
N ASP A 185 34.62 -1.21 9.65
CA ASP A 185 34.87 -1.29 8.20
C ASP A 185 33.62 -0.96 7.36
N GLY A 186 32.45 -1.49 7.76
CA GLY A 186 31.21 -1.25 7.04
C GLY A 186 30.74 0.22 7.02
N LYS A 187 31.10 1.02 8.03
CA LYS A 187 30.75 2.46 8.09
C LYS A 187 31.60 3.29 7.14
N GLU A 188 32.90 3.03 7.12
CA GLU A 188 33.83 3.74 6.25
C GLU A 188 33.53 3.41 4.78
N ARG A 189 33.32 2.13 4.45
CA ARG A 189 33.00 1.69 3.08
C ARG A 189 31.61 2.13 2.59
N LEU A 190 30.61 2.22 3.49
CA LEU A 190 29.34 2.87 3.17
C LEU A 190 29.53 4.36 2.84
N LYS A 191 30.35 5.07 3.62
CA LYS A 191 30.65 6.48 3.39
C LYS A 191 31.41 6.68 2.08
N GLU A 192 32.45 5.90 1.80
CA GLU A 192 33.19 5.92 0.54
C GLU A 192 32.27 5.71 -0.67
N LEU A 193 31.37 4.71 -0.60
CA LEU A 193 30.41 4.45 -1.67
C LEU A 193 29.43 5.61 -1.87
N LEU A 194 28.97 6.23 -0.78
CA LEU A 194 28.10 7.41 -0.85
C LEU A 194 28.84 8.65 -1.37
N ASP A 195 30.11 8.84 -1.02
CA ASP A 195 30.90 10.01 -1.46
C ASP A 195 31.46 9.85 -2.88
N ALA A 196 31.57 8.63 -3.40
CA ALA A 196 31.82 8.36 -4.82
C ALA A 196 30.65 8.78 -5.75
N VAL A 197 29.44 8.98 -5.22
CA VAL A 197 28.27 9.44 -5.99
C VAL A 197 28.13 10.96 -5.86
N SER A 198 28.41 11.70 -6.92
CA SER A 198 28.38 13.18 -6.91
C SER A 198 26.98 13.80 -6.84
N ASP A 199 25.94 13.13 -7.35
CA ASP A 199 24.58 13.65 -7.38
C ASP A 199 23.77 13.28 -6.13
N VAL A 200 23.07 14.26 -5.54
CA VAL A 200 22.25 14.08 -4.33
C VAL A 200 21.09 13.12 -4.55
N THR A 201 20.43 13.19 -5.70
CA THR A 201 19.37 12.24 -6.09
C THR A 201 19.94 10.84 -6.30
N GLY A 202 21.16 10.75 -6.81
CA GLY A 202 21.93 9.50 -6.89
C GLY A 202 22.18 8.88 -5.51
N LYS A 203 22.61 9.68 -4.52
CA LYS A 203 22.76 9.22 -3.12
C LYS A 203 21.42 8.76 -2.52
N GLU A 204 20.34 9.53 -2.71
CA GLU A 204 18.98 9.16 -2.26
C GLU A 204 18.51 7.82 -2.85
N ASP A 205 18.66 7.62 -4.17
CA ASP A 205 18.24 6.41 -4.86
C ASP A 205 19.12 5.19 -4.50
N LEU A 206 20.43 5.40 -4.30
CA LEU A 206 21.35 4.37 -3.81
C LEU A 206 20.97 3.90 -2.39
N LEU A 207 20.66 4.82 -1.47
CA LEU A 207 20.16 4.45 -0.14
C LEU A 207 18.85 3.66 -0.21
N ILE A 208 17.92 4.02 -1.12
CA ILE A 208 16.71 3.22 -1.37
C ILE A 208 17.07 1.80 -1.86
N ARG A 209 18.08 1.64 -2.71
CA ARG A 209 18.54 0.33 -3.19
C ARG A 209 19.24 -0.49 -2.09
N LEU A 210 20.06 0.14 -1.26
CA LEU A 210 20.74 -0.49 -0.12
C LEU A 210 19.73 -1.00 0.93
N ARG A 211 18.73 -0.18 1.29
CA ARG A 211 17.63 -0.60 2.19
C ARG A 211 16.97 -1.90 1.74
N ILE A 212 16.57 -2.01 0.46
CA ILE A 212 15.87 -3.21 -0.02
C ILE A 212 16.81 -4.42 -0.15
N LEU A 213 18.10 -4.23 -0.45
CA LEU A 213 19.11 -5.30 -0.38
C LEU A 213 19.27 -5.84 1.05
N LEU A 214 19.32 -4.96 2.06
CA LEU A 214 19.40 -5.36 3.47
C LEU A 214 18.12 -6.08 3.94
N LEU A 215 16.94 -5.62 3.51
CA LEU A 215 15.68 -6.34 3.77
C LEU A 215 15.68 -7.75 3.16
N GLN A 216 16.24 -7.94 1.95
CA GLN A 216 16.40 -9.27 1.34
C GLN A 216 17.35 -10.15 2.15
N LYS A 217 18.52 -9.63 2.59
CA LYS A 217 19.47 -10.33 3.46
C LYS A 217 18.83 -10.80 4.76
N ILE A 218 18.18 -9.89 5.50
CA ILE A 218 17.46 -10.22 6.75
C ILE A 218 16.38 -11.29 6.48
N ALA A 219 15.67 -11.18 5.35
CA ALA A 219 14.63 -12.12 4.98
C ALA A 219 15.17 -13.53 4.67
N SER A 220 16.26 -13.66 3.91
CA SER A 220 16.83 -14.96 3.56
C SER A 220 17.51 -15.65 4.75
N GLU A 221 18.31 -14.92 5.52
CA GLU A 221 18.98 -15.42 6.74
C GLU A 221 17.99 -15.97 7.77
N ASN A 222 16.78 -15.41 7.84
CA ASN A 222 15.76 -15.77 8.84
C ASN A 222 14.54 -16.50 8.25
N GLY A 223 14.65 -17.04 7.03
CA GLY A 223 13.63 -17.91 6.41
C GLY A 223 12.28 -17.24 6.12
N TYR A 224 12.27 -15.96 5.76
CA TYR A 224 11.07 -15.22 5.35
C TYR A 224 10.78 -15.41 3.86
N THR A 225 9.51 -15.67 3.52
CA THR A 225 9.05 -15.95 2.15
C THR A 225 8.48 -14.72 1.44
N ARG A 226 8.16 -13.64 2.17
CA ARG A 226 7.61 -12.38 1.62
C ARG A 226 8.15 -11.17 2.38
N ILE A 227 8.37 -10.06 1.67
CA ILE A 227 8.67 -8.74 2.28
C ILE A 227 7.51 -7.78 2.03
N VAL A 228 6.84 -7.32 3.09
CA VAL A 228 5.76 -6.32 3.02
C VAL A 228 6.35 -4.92 3.18
N LEU A 229 6.13 -4.05 2.19
CA LEU A 229 6.45 -2.62 2.29
C LEU A 229 5.19 -1.78 2.53
N GLY A 230 5.31 -0.73 3.35
CA GLY A 230 4.26 0.26 3.60
C GLY A 230 4.03 1.26 2.45
N THR A 231 4.32 0.91 1.20
CA THR A 231 4.27 1.85 0.07
C THR A 231 2.81 2.17 -0.31
N CYS A 232 2.43 3.43 -0.15
CA CYS A 232 1.08 3.95 -0.38
C CYS A 232 0.91 4.60 -1.76
N THR A 233 -0.32 4.85 -2.21
CA THR A 233 -0.60 5.41 -3.55
C THR A 233 0.14 6.72 -3.81
N SER A 234 0.21 7.61 -2.82
CA SER A 234 0.91 8.89 -2.95
C SER A 234 2.43 8.71 -3.09
N ARG A 235 3.04 7.73 -2.40
CA ARG A 235 4.47 7.39 -2.59
C ARG A 235 4.72 6.77 -3.97
N ILE A 236 3.80 5.95 -4.47
CA ILE A 236 3.87 5.39 -5.83
C ILE A 236 3.74 6.50 -6.89
N ALA A 237 2.86 7.49 -6.69
CA ALA A 237 2.76 8.64 -7.59
C ALA A 237 4.07 9.45 -7.65
N CYS A 238 4.73 9.68 -6.50
CA CYS A 238 6.06 10.28 -6.47
C CYS A 238 7.10 9.41 -7.19
N HIS A 239 7.14 8.10 -6.92
CA HIS A 239 8.08 7.18 -7.60
C HIS A 239 7.89 7.18 -9.12
N VAL A 240 6.65 7.14 -9.60
CA VAL A 240 6.32 7.19 -11.04
C VAL A 240 6.87 8.46 -11.69
N ILE A 241 6.68 9.63 -11.08
CA ILE A 241 7.15 10.90 -11.64
C ILE A 241 8.68 10.98 -11.55
N SER A 242 9.29 10.68 -10.39
CA SER A 242 10.75 10.65 -10.23
C SER A 242 11.42 9.72 -11.23
N ALA A 243 10.97 8.46 -11.33
CA ALA A 243 11.52 7.47 -12.25
C ALA A 243 11.35 7.90 -13.72
N THR A 244 10.23 8.52 -14.08
CA THR A 244 9.99 9.04 -15.44
C THR A 244 10.98 10.17 -15.77
N VAL A 245 11.16 11.14 -14.87
CA VAL A 245 12.11 12.26 -15.03
C VAL A 245 13.56 11.76 -15.10
N LYS A 246 13.90 10.68 -14.39
CA LYS A 246 15.20 9.99 -14.41
C LYS A 246 15.41 9.04 -15.60
N GLY A 247 14.43 8.91 -16.51
CA GLY A 247 14.50 7.98 -17.64
C GLY A 247 14.34 6.48 -17.30
N GLN A 248 14.02 6.13 -16.04
CA GLN A 248 13.88 4.76 -15.52
C GLN A 248 12.57 4.06 -15.96
N GLY A 249 12.00 4.45 -17.11
CA GLY A 249 10.68 3.99 -17.58
C GLY A 249 10.59 2.48 -17.84
N TYR A 250 11.72 1.82 -18.11
CA TYR A 250 11.79 0.36 -18.34
C TYR A 250 11.50 -0.45 -17.06
N SER A 251 12.14 -0.12 -15.94
CA SER A 251 11.96 -0.82 -14.66
C SER A 251 10.65 -0.44 -13.96
N LEU A 252 10.18 0.79 -14.16
CA LEU A 252 9.03 1.37 -13.46
C LEU A 252 7.76 0.49 -13.52
N SER A 253 7.54 -0.20 -14.65
CA SER A 253 6.36 -1.09 -14.82
C SER A 253 6.36 -2.31 -13.89
N ALA A 254 7.50 -2.68 -13.30
CA ALA A 254 7.60 -3.70 -12.26
C ALA A 254 7.56 -3.10 -10.85
N ASP A 255 8.22 -1.96 -10.63
CA ASP A 255 8.28 -1.27 -9.33
C ASP A 255 6.89 -0.91 -8.78
N ILE A 256 5.90 -0.66 -9.65
CA ILE A 256 4.54 -0.24 -9.28
C ILE A 256 3.52 -1.38 -9.18
N GLN A 257 3.95 -2.65 -9.15
CA GLN A 257 3.06 -3.81 -9.05
C GLN A 257 2.69 -4.16 -7.60
N TYR A 258 1.66 -4.98 -7.43
CA TYR A 258 1.24 -5.49 -6.11
C TYR A 258 2.27 -6.46 -5.51
N VAL A 259 3.01 -7.16 -6.38
CA VAL A 259 4.06 -8.13 -6.07
C VAL A 259 5.19 -7.89 -7.07
N ASP A 260 6.41 -7.74 -6.58
CA ASP A 260 7.65 -7.69 -7.35
C ASP A 260 8.45 -8.97 -7.08
N SER A 261 8.47 -9.85 -8.09
CA SER A 261 9.17 -11.13 -8.08
C SER A 261 10.46 -11.12 -8.94
N ARG A 262 11.08 -9.94 -9.11
CA ARG A 262 12.45 -9.83 -9.64
C ARG A 262 13.51 -10.19 -8.59
N TRP A 263 13.12 -10.16 -7.32
CA TRP A 263 13.93 -10.53 -6.17
C TRP A 263 13.77 -12.02 -5.84
N GLU A 264 14.75 -12.57 -5.12
CA GLU A 264 14.68 -13.92 -4.55
C GLU A 264 13.46 -14.08 -3.63
N ILE A 265 13.25 -13.11 -2.74
CA ILE A 265 12.11 -13.08 -1.81
C ILE A 265 11.11 -12.02 -2.30
N PRO A 266 9.90 -12.39 -2.76
CA PRO A 266 8.96 -11.46 -3.36
C PRO A 266 8.58 -10.29 -2.44
N VAL A 267 8.65 -9.09 -3.00
CA VAL A 267 8.31 -7.84 -2.31
C VAL A 267 6.87 -7.48 -2.64
N VAL A 268 6.04 -7.18 -1.64
CA VAL A 268 4.60 -6.94 -1.82
C VAL A 268 4.16 -5.58 -1.28
N LEU A 269 3.17 -4.96 -1.94
CA LEU A 269 2.69 -3.59 -1.67
C LEU A 269 1.20 -3.55 -1.25
N PRO A 270 0.81 -3.93 -0.01
CA PRO A 270 -0.60 -4.02 0.40
C PRO A 270 -1.34 -2.68 0.50
N LEU A 271 -0.64 -1.55 0.61
CA LEU A 271 -1.23 -0.20 0.72
C LEU A 271 -1.23 0.56 -0.62
N ARG A 272 -0.95 -0.13 -1.74
CA ARG A 272 -0.83 0.44 -3.09
C ARG A 272 -2.00 1.35 -3.50
N ASP A 273 -3.22 1.02 -3.10
CA ASP A 273 -4.45 1.78 -3.44
C ASP A 273 -5.01 2.58 -2.23
N CYS A 274 -4.21 2.74 -1.18
CA CYS A 274 -4.48 3.64 -0.05
C CYS A 274 -3.64 4.93 -0.21
N PRO A 275 -4.25 6.13 -0.36
CA PRO A 275 -3.53 7.40 -0.41
C PRO A 275 -2.94 7.78 0.96
N ALA A 276 -1.83 8.54 0.95
CA ALA A 276 -1.15 8.93 2.19
C ALA A 276 -2.05 9.72 3.15
N GLN A 277 -2.92 10.59 2.65
CA GLN A 277 -3.84 11.38 3.48
C GLN A 277 -4.74 10.48 4.35
N GLU A 278 -5.33 9.43 3.78
CA GLU A 278 -6.19 8.50 4.55
C GLU A 278 -5.40 7.74 5.62
N LEU A 279 -4.15 7.36 5.33
CA LEU A 279 -3.27 6.66 6.27
C LEU A 279 -2.81 7.59 7.41
N ASN A 280 -2.45 8.84 7.10
CA ASN A 280 -2.07 9.85 8.07
C ASN A 280 -3.25 10.16 9.01
N THR A 281 -4.44 10.39 8.45
CA THR A 281 -5.67 10.60 9.23
C THR A 281 -6.00 9.39 10.09
N LEU A 282 -5.81 8.15 9.62
CA LEU A 282 -6.01 6.96 10.46
C LEU A 282 -5.09 6.97 11.68
N CYS A 283 -3.80 7.33 11.53
CA CYS A 283 -2.88 7.49 12.66
C CYS A 283 -3.27 8.64 13.60
N SER A 284 -3.71 9.78 13.08
CA SER A 284 -4.15 10.92 13.91
C SER A 284 -5.41 10.63 14.73
N LEU A 285 -6.30 9.77 14.23
CA LEU A 285 -7.57 9.39 14.90
C LEU A 285 -7.44 8.17 15.80
N ASP A 286 -6.44 7.33 15.56
CA ASP A 286 -6.18 6.14 16.37
C ASP A 286 -4.89 6.34 17.16
N GLY A 287 -4.99 6.94 18.36
CA GLY A 287 -3.86 7.19 19.26
C GLY A 287 -3.09 5.93 19.71
N SER A 288 -3.58 4.73 19.39
CA SER A 288 -2.81 3.47 19.49
C SER A 288 -1.75 3.31 18.38
N LEU A 289 -1.86 4.07 17.29
CA LEU A 289 -0.98 4.06 16.12
C LEU A 289 0.10 5.14 16.22
N LYS A 290 0.80 5.19 17.36
CA LYS A 290 1.96 6.07 17.56
C LYS A 290 2.92 5.97 16.38
N ILE A 291 3.24 7.12 15.79
CA ILE A 291 4.22 7.30 14.72
C ILE A 291 5.58 7.58 15.37
N VAL A 292 6.66 7.13 14.74
CA VAL A 292 8.04 7.45 15.12
C VAL A 292 8.69 8.24 13.98
N GLU A 293 8.79 9.56 14.13
CA GLU A 293 9.28 10.45 13.06
C GLU A 293 10.81 10.53 13.01
N LEU A 294 11.47 9.43 12.61
CA LEU A 294 12.94 9.38 12.54
C LEU A 294 13.51 9.61 11.13
N LEU A 295 12.75 9.34 10.07
CA LEU A 295 13.26 9.28 8.68
C LEU A 295 12.60 10.30 7.73
N ASN A 296 12.24 11.48 8.25
CA ASN A 296 11.77 12.62 7.46
C ASN A 296 12.90 13.63 7.19
N GLY A 297 14.08 13.14 6.75
CA GLY A 297 15.11 14.02 6.21
C GLY A 297 14.60 14.78 4.98
N PRO A 298 14.91 16.08 4.81
CA PRO A 298 14.45 16.85 3.66
C PRO A 298 15.17 16.39 2.40
N CYS A 299 14.51 15.58 1.57
CA CYS A 299 14.99 15.25 0.24
C CYS A 299 15.16 16.56 -0.55
N SER A 300 16.37 16.83 -1.04
CA SER A 300 16.72 18.05 -1.77
C SER A 300 17.00 17.79 -3.25
N GLY A 301 17.16 16.53 -3.65
CA GLY A 301 17.21 16.12 -5.05
C GLY A 301 15.84 16.12 -5.75
N ILE A 302 15.79 15.51 -6.93
CA ILE A 302 14.56 15.43 -7.76
C ILE A 302 13.39 14.81 -6.97
N ASN A 303 13.65 13.85 -6.08
CA ASN A 303 12.62 13.21 -5.25
C ASN A 303 11.92 14.20 -4.31
N GLY A 304 12.63 15.21 -3.80
CA GLY A 304 12.07 16.28 -2.98
C GLY A 304 11.15 17.21 -3.77
N LEU A 305 11.63 17.68 -4.92
CA LEU A 305 10.83 18.54 -5.82
C LEU A 305 9.56 17.82 -6.30
N VAL A 306 9.67 16.54 -6.67
CA VAL A 306 8.52 15.70 -7.06
C VAL A 306 7.56 15.49 -5.88
N SER A 307 8.05 15.25 -4.67
CA SER A 307 7.22 15.13 -3.47
C SER A 307 6.41 16.40 -3.19
N SER A 308 7.02 17.57 -3.29
CA SER A 308 6.34 18.87 -3.15
C SER A 308 5.33 19.13 -4.28
N PHE A 309 5.68 18.84 -5.53
CA PHE A 309 4.78 18.94 -6.68
C PHE A 309 3.54 18.05 -6.54
N VAL A 310 3.71 16.81 -6.08
CA VAL A 310 2.61 15.85 -5.88
C VAL A 310 1.68 16.27 -4.72
N LYS A 311 2.19 16.91 -3.66
CA LYS A 311 1.37 17.52 -2.60
C LYS A 311 0.50 18.66 -3.16
N VAL A 312 1.11 19.62 -3.84
CA VAL A 312 0.40 20.77 -4.45
C VAL A 312 -0.66 20.30 -5.46
N LEU A 313 -0.36 19.28 -6.28
CA LEU A 313 -1.38 18.67 -7.16
C LEU A 313 -2.54 18.04 -6.38
N GLN A 314 -2.28 17.35 -5.27
CA GLN A 314 -3.33 16.74 -4.44
C GLN A 314 -4.22 17.82 -3.80
N GLU A 315 -3.63 18.88 -3.26
CA GLU A 315 -4.34 20.04 -2.70
C GLU A 315 -5.20 20.75 -3.74
N LEU A 316 -4.66 21.07 -4.92
CA LEU A 316 -5.41 21.69 -6.02
C LEU A 316 -6.54 20.80 -6.55
N ILE A 317 -6.33 19.48 -6.60
CA ILE A 317 -7.37 18.52 -7.02
C ILE A 317 -8.46 18.40 -5.95
N LEU A 318 -8.12 18.40 -4.66
CA LEU A 318 -9.10 18.39 -3.57
C LEU A 318 -9.94 19.69 -3.56
N HIS A 319 -9.30 20.85 -3.70
CA HIS A 319 -10.00 22.14 -3.78
C HIS A 319 -10.92 22.23 -5.01
N ARG A 320 -10.54 21.62 -6.14
CA ARG A 320 -11.41 21.52 -7.32
C ARG A 320 -12.55 20.50 -7.14
N LYS A 321 -12.31 19.37 -6.48
CA LYS A 321 -13.32 18.32 -6.18
C LYS A 321 -14.36 18.72 -5.14
N GLY A 322 -14.28 19.93 -4.56
CA GLY A 322 -15.47 20.58 -3.98
C GLY A 322 -16.61 20.74 -5.00
N ASN A 323 -16.28 20.79 -6.30
CA ASN A 323 -17.22 20.77 -7.42
C ASN A 323 -16.96 19.57 -8.36
N SER A 324 -17.84 18.58 -8.31
CA SER A 324 -17.93 17.42 -9.22
C SER A 324 -16.91 16.28 -9.07
N VAL A 325 -17.18 15.18 -9.79
CA VAL A 325 -17.01 13.80 -9.33
C VAL A 325 -15.61 13.19 -9.59
N SER A 326 -15.25 12.19 -8.78
CA SER A 326 -13.91 11.61 -8.72
C SER A 326 -13.55 10.66 -9.87
N SER A 327 -12.61 11.06 -10.74
CA SER A 327 -11.75 10.15 -11.53
C SER A 327 -10.49 10.88 -11.99
N CYS A 328 -9.29 10.37 -11.69
CA CYS A 328 -8.03 10.94 -12.18
C CYS A 328 -6.83 9.97 -12.12
N TRP A 329 -6.72 9.14 -11.07
CA TRP A 329 -5.53 8.30 -10.82
C TRP A 329 -5.69 6.81 -11.19
N THR A 330 -6.67 6.48 -12.05
CA THR A 330 -6.86 5.11 -12.54
C THR A 330 -5.98 4.86 -13.76
N PHE A 331 -4.72 4.46 -13.55
CA PHE A 331 -3.80 4.09 -14.65
C PHE A 331 -4.27 2.80 -15.34
N LYS A 332 -5.15 2.96 -16.33
CA LYS A 332 -5.91 1.88 -16.98
C LYS A 332 -4.99 1.02 -17.86
N ARG A 333 -4.47 -0.08 -17.31
CA ARG A 333 -3.71 -1.12 -18.04
C ARG A 333 -4.41 -1.41 -19.38
N ARG A 334 -3.78 -1.02 -20.50
CA ARG A 334 -4.24 -1.35 -21.84
C ARG A 334 -4.07 -2.87 -22.00
N LYS A 335 -5.17 -3.61 -22.20
CA LYS A 335 -5.16 -5.09 -22.34
C LYS A 335 -4.51 -5.54 -23.67
N SER A 336 -3.19 -5.37 -23.82
CA SER A 336 -2.43 -5.98 -24.92
C SER A 336 -0.92 -6.03 -24.61
N PHE A 337 -0.52 -6.79 -23.58
CA PHE A 337 0.85 -7.30 -23.43
C PHE A 337 0.87 -8.49 -22.45
N SER A 338 0.31 -9.62 -22.87
CA SER A 338 0.14 -10.81 -22.01
C SER A 338 0.13 -12.12 -22.82
N ARG A 339 1.15 -12.31 -23.68
CA ARG A 339 1.44 -13.61 -24.32
C ARG A 339 2.88 -13.71 -24.83
N VAL A 340 3.85 -13.59 -23.93
CA VAL A 340 5.16 -14.23 -24.12
C VAL A 340 5.05 -15.59 -23.46
N HIS A 341 5.09 -16.67 -24.26
CA HIS A 341 5.05 -18.02 -23.70
C HIS A 341 6.37 -18.35 -23.00
N ASN A 342 6.28 -19.08 -21.89
CA ASN A 342 7.44 -19.58 -21.16
C ASN A 342 8.12 -20.68 -21.98
N SER A 343 9.22 -20.37 -22.66
CA SER A 343 9.98 -21.27 -23.53
C SER A 343 11.34 -21.69 -22.96
N LYS A 344 11.42 -21.88 -21.64
CA LYS A 344 12.48 -22.70 -21.03
C LYS A 344 12.26 -24.16 -21.44
N ASN A 345 12.85 -24.57 -22.57
CA ASN A 345 13.26 -25.93 -22.98
C ASN A 345 13.61 -25.97 -24.49
N SER A 346 14.76 -25.39 -24.89
CA SER A 346 15.28 -25.51 -26.28
C SER A 346 16.76 -25.08 -26.45
N TRP A 347 17.63 -25.36 -25.46
CA TRP A 347 19.05 -24.95 -25.51
C TRP A 347 20.06 -26.08 -25.16
N GLU A 348 19.67 -27.35 -25.31
CA GLU A 348 20.54 -28.52 -25.10
C GLU A 348 20.34 -29.58 -26.21
N ALA A 349 20.62 -29.22 -27.48
CA ALA A 349 20.42 -30.14 -28.61
C ALA A 349 21.26 -29.88 -29.89
N HIS A 350 22.33 -29.06 -29.85
CA HIS A 350 23.09 -28.68 -31.06
C HIS A 350 24.62 -28.70 -30.90
N SER A 351 25.15 -29.78 -30.32
CA SER A 351 26.60 -30.02 -30.19
C SER A 351 26.97 -31.51 -30.36
N ILE A 352 26.84 -32.07 -31.57
CA ILE A 352 27.46 -33.34 -32.05
C ILE A 352 27.17 -33.50 -33.56
N SER A 353 28.00 -34.28 -34.27
CA SER A 353 27.93 -34.61 -35.72
C SER A 353 28.56 -33.61 -36.70
N LEU A 354 29.89 -33.44 -36.60
CA LEU A 354 30.71 -33.09 -37.77
C LEU A 354 30.72 -34.24 -38.79
N GLN A 355 30.68 -33.92 -40.07
CA GLN A 355 30.48 -34.89 -41.14
C GLN A 355 31.73 -35.74 -41.43
N GLN A 356 31.56 -37.06 -41.53
CA GLN A 356 32.41 -37.94 -42.34
C GLN A 356 31.63 -38.28 -43.62
N GLY A 357 32.30 -38.30 -44.79
CA GLY A 357 31.61 -38.56 -46.05
C GLY A 357 32.35 -38.23 -47.35
N SER A 358 33.68 -38.37 -47.39
CA SER A 358 34.45 -38.26 -48.64
C SER A 358 34.68 -39.64 -49.26
N GLY A 359 34.34 -39.82 -50.54
CA GLY A 359 34.43 -41.11 -51.24
C GLY A 359 34.17 -41.03 -52.75
N ASN A 360 35.23 -40.71 -53.49
CA ASN A 360 35.74 -41.25 -54.77
C ASN A 360 34.96 -42.37 -55.52
N PRO A 361 35.19 -42.61 -56.84
CA PRO A 361 36.44 -42.39 -57.61
C PRO A 361 36.80 -40.95 -57.96
#